data_AF-A0A925SI55-F1
#
_entry.id   AF-A0A925SI55-F1
#
_cell.length_a   1.000
_cell.length_b   1.000
_cell.length_c   1.000
_cell.angle_alpha   90.00
_cell.angle_beta   90.00
_cell.angle_gamma   90.00
#
_symmetry.space_group_name_H-M   'P 1'
#
loop_
_entity.id
_entity.type
_entity.pdbx_description
1 polymer ?
#
loop_
_entity_poly.entity_id
_entity_poly.type
_entity_poly.pdbx_seq_one_letter_code
_entity_poly.pdbx_strand_id
1 'polypeptide(L)' 'MRISAHLATILAAVFALVCLGFVVTGFTSLDGIADPVQLRDAKGFVGFWAFLAAVGVVFGVVSWWLGHTAPKDE' A
#
# COMPACT_ATOMS: atom_id res chain seq x y z
N MET A 1 -13.70 18.27 -11.33
CA MET A 1 -13.18 17.67 -10.08
C MET A 1 -13.47 16.16 -9.93
N ARG A 2 -14.62 15.62 -10.38
CA ARG A 2 -14.94 14.16 -10.31
C ARG A 2 -13.95 13.20 -11.00
N ILE A 3 -13.39 13.58 -12.15
CA ILE A 3 -12.41 12.73 -12.88
C ILE A 3 -11.10 12.60 -12.08
N SER A 4 -10.68 13.67 -11.40
CA SER A 4 -9.43 13.69 -10.63
C SER A 4 -9.53 12.83 -9.36
N ALA A 5 -10.69 12.84 -8.69
CA ALA A 5 -10.95 12.00 -7.52
C ALA A 5 -11.03 10.50 -7.87
N HIS A 6 -11.63 10.14 -9.01
CA HIS A 6 -11.68 8.75 -9.50
C HIS A 6 -10.28 8.23 -9.90
N LEU A 7 -9.48 9.07 -10.57
CA LEU A 7 -8.12 8.70 -10.94
C LEU A 7 -7.25 8.47 -9.69
N ALA A 8 -7.39 9.33 -8.67
CA ALA A 8 -6.67 9.21 -7.41
C ALA A 8 -7.03 7.91 -6.66
N THR A 9 -8.31 7.52 -6.64
CA THR A 9 -8.73 6.25 -6.01
C THR A 9 -8.22 5.04 -6.75
N ILE A 10 -8.25 5.05 -8.09
CA ILE A 10 -7.71 3.95 -8.91
C ILE A 10 -6.19 3.84 -8.70
N LEU A 11 -5.46 4.96 -8.72
CA LEU A 11 -4.02 4.96 -8.52
C LEU A 11 -3.63 4.48 -7.11
N ALA A 12 -4.38 4.89 -6.08
CA ALA A 12 -4.21 4.40 -4.72
C ALA A 12 -4.47 2.90 -4.61
N ALA A 13 -5.52 2.38 -5.28
CA ALA A 13 -5.83 0.95 -5.30
C ALA A 13 -4.75 0.12 -6.00
N VAL A 14 -4.25 0.59 -7.15
CA VAL A 14 -3.13 -0.06 -7.87
C VAL A 14 -1.87 -0.05 -7.02
N PHE A 15 -1.55 1.09 -6.39
CA PHE A 15 -0.39 1.22 -5.51
C PHE A 15 -0.47 0.28 -4.30
N ALA A 16 -1.66 0.16 -3.69
CA ALA A 16 -1.89 -0.77 -2.59
C ALA A 16 -1.72 -2.24 -3.02
N LEU A 17 -2.22 -2.62 -4.21
CA LEU A 17 -2.03 -3.96 -4.77
C LEU A 17 -0.56 -4.29 -5.03
N VAL A 18 0.21 -3.33 -5.57
CA VAL A 18 1.65 -3.51 -5.79
C VAL A 18 2.37 -3.70 -4.45
N CYS A 19 2.08 -2.87 -3.44
CA CYS A 19 2.68 -3.03 -2.12
C CYS A 19 2.35 -4.38 -1.47
N LEU A 20 1.11 -4.86 -1.62
CA LEU A 20 0.68 -6.14 -1.07
C LEU A 20 1.44 -7.31 -1.75
N GLY A 21 1.65 -7.24 -3.07
CA GLY A 21 2.46 -8.21 -3.81
C GLY A 21 3.91 -8.27 -3.34
N PHE A 22 4.53 -7.12 -3.05
CA PHE A 22 5.89 -7.07 -2.52
C PHE A 22 6.00 -7.59 -1.09
N VAL A 23 4.99 -7.37 -0.24
CA VAL A 23 4.94 -7.98 1.11
C VAL A 23 4.90 -9.50 1.01
N VAL A 24 4.02 -10.06 0.17
CA VAL A 24 3.93 -11.51 -0.06
C VAL A 24 5.26 -12.07 -0.58
N THR A 25 5.85 -11.41 -1.58
CA THR A 25 7.15 -11.82 -2.17
C THR A 25 8.27 -11.79 -1.13
N GLY A 26 8.28 -10.75 -0.28
CA GLY A 26 9.23 -10.64 0.82
C GLY A 26 9.07 -11.78 1.83
N PHE A 27 7.86 -12.07 2.30
CA PHE A 27 7.61 -13.21 3.20
C PHE A 27 8.00 -14.55 2.59
N THR A 28 7.69 -14.80 1.31
CA THR A 28 8.11 -16.04 0.63
C THR A 28 9.63 -16.17 0.49
N SER A 29 10.36 -15.05 0.46
CA SER A 29 11.82 -15.03 0.38
C SER A 29 12.49 -15.29 1.73
N LEU A 30 11.77 -15.19 2.86
CA LEU A 30 12.33 -15.43 4.20
C LEU A 30 12.50 -16.93 4.51
N ASP A 31 11.71 -17.82 3.90
CA ASP A 31 11.64 -19.26 4.27
C ASP A 31 12.93 -20.05 3.95
N GLY A 32 13.82 -19.49 3.11
CA GLY A 32 15.06 -20.15 2.67
C GLY A 32 16.36 -19.59 3.27
N ILE A 33 16.30 -18.55 4.10
CA ILE A 33 17.50 -17.80 4.50
C ILE A 33 18.08 -18.35 5.82
N ALA A 34 19.23 -19.02 5.73
CA ALA A 34 19.99 -19.50 6.88
C ALA A 34 21.00 -18.46 7.43
N ASP A 35 21.33 -17.43 6.64
CA ASP A 35 22.29 -16.39 7.02
C ASP A 35 21.62 -15.23 7.80
N PRO A 36 22.07 -14.90 9.02
CA PRO A 36 21.48 -13.86 9.84
C PRO A 36 21.56 -12.44 9.24
N VAL A 37 22.55 -12.15 8.40
CA VAL A 37 22.70 -10.84 7.72
C VAL A 37 21.62 -10.69 6.66
N GLN A 38 21.47 -11.72 5.82
CA GLN A 38 20.50 -11.75 4.73
C GLN A 38 19.06 -11.74 5.27
N LEU A 39 18.82 -12.35 6.44
CA LEU A 39 17.53 -12.36 7.12
C LEU A 39 17.16 -10.96 7.66
N ARG A 40 18.16 -10.17 8.10
CA ARG A 40 17.95 -8.78 8.54
C ARG A 40 17.56 -7.87 7.38
N ASP A 41 18.24 -8.00 6.24
CA ASP A 41 17.90 -7.24 5.03
C ASP A 41 16.52 -7.62 4.49
N ALA A 42 16.18 -8.91 4.48
CA ALA A 42 14.86 -9.39 4.06
C ALA A 42 13.73 -8.85 4.96
N LYS A 43 13.94 -8.81 6.30
CA LYS A 43 13.01 -8.18 7.23
C LYS A 43 12.87 -6.67 6.99
N GLY A 44 13.97 -5.98 6.70
CA GLY A 44 13.95 -4.55 6.35
C GLY A 44 13.15 -4.26 5.09
N PHE A 45 13.32 -5.10 4.06
CA PHE A 45 12.54 -5.04 2.83
C PHE A 45 11.03 -5.23 3.08
N VAL A 46 10.64 -6.29 3.81
CA VAL A 46 9.25 -6.53 4.18
C VAL A 46 8.66 -5.36 4.99
N GLY A 47 9.41 -4.85 5.97
CA GLY A 47 8.98 -3.73 6.80
C GLY A 47 8.76 -2.43 6.00
N PHE A 48 9.65 -2.12 5.07
CA PHE A 48 9.50 -0.97 4.18
C PHE A 48 8.25 -1.07 3.30
N TRP A 49 8.03 -2.23 2.68
CA TRP A 49 6.85 -2.46 1.84
C TRP A 49 5.55 -2.50 2.65
N ALA A 50 5.58 -3.02 3.88
CA ALA A 50 4.45 -2.96 4.81
C ALA A 50 4.12 -1.50 5.20
N PHE A 51 5.13 -0.66 5.43
CA PHE A 51 4.93 0.77 5.70
C PHE A 51 4.29 1.48 4.51
N LEU A 52 4.78 1.25 3.29
CA LEU A 52 4.19 1.82 2.07
C LEU A 52 2.75 1.35 1.85
N ALA A 53 2.46 0.07 2.10
CA ALA A 53 1.09 -0.46 2.06
C ALA A 53 0.18 0.29 3.04
N ALA A 54 0.63 0.51 4.28
CA ALA A 54 -0.12 1.25 5.28
C ALA A 54 -0.39 2.70 4.85
N VAL A 55 0.62 3.40 4.30
CA VAL A 55 0.44 4.75 3.76
C VAL A 55 -0.57 4.76 2.61
N GLY A 56 -0.48 3.79 1.69
CA GLY A 56 -1.44 3.63 0.59
C GLY A 56 -2.88 3.43 1.07
N VAL A 57 -3.08 2.60 2.10
CA VAL A 57 -4.39 2.39 2.74
C VAL A 57 -4.90 3.69 3.37
N VAL A 58 -4.05 4.43 4.11
CA VAL A 58 -4.42 5.72 4.71
C VAL A 58 -4.87 6.71 3.64
N PHE A 59 -4.12 6.87 2.56
CA PHE A 59 -4.50 7.77 1.46
C PHE A 59 -5.78 7.32 0.75
N GLY A 60 -5.97 6.00 0.56
CA GLY A 60 -7.20 5.44 0.01
C GLY A 60 -8.41 5.75 0.89
N VAL A 61 -8.30 5.53 2.21
CA VAL A 61 -9.35 5.84 3.19
C VAL A 61 -9.63 7.34 3.24
N VAL A 62 -8.59 8.19 3.29
CA VAL A 62 -8.75 9.65 3.30
C VAL A 62 -9.42 10.13 2.02
N SER A 63 -9.02 9.62 0.86
CA SER A 63 -9.65 9.95 -0.43
C SER A 63 -11.11 9.51 -0.48
N TRP A 64 -11.43 8.32 0.04
CA TRP A 64 -12.80 7.84 0.14
C TRP A 64 -13.63 8.72 1.09
N TRP A 65 -13.07 9.11 2.23
CA TRP A 65 -13.74 9.96 3.22
C TRP A 65 -14.06 11.34 2.64
N LEU A 66 -13.07 12.00 2.01
CA LEU A 66 -13.25 13.27 1.29
C LEU A 66 -14.32 13.18 0.18
N GLY A 67 -14.33 12.08 -0.57
CA GLY A 67 -15.32 11.82 -1.61
C GLY A 67 -16.73 11.57 -1.06
N HIS A 68 -16.86 11.02 0.15
CA HIS A 68 -18.15 10.77 0.80
C HIS A 68 -18.68 11.99 1.56
N THR A 69 -17.80 12.88 2.03
CA THR A 69 -18.18 14.13 2.72
C THR A 69 -18.51 15.28 1.79
N ALA A 70 -18.38 15.13 0.48
CA ALA A 70 -18.86 16.14 -0.46
C ALA A 70 -20.39 16.26 -0.33
N PRO A 71 -20.93 17.37 0.22
CA PRO A 71 -22.37 17.56 0.25
C PRO A 71 -22.88 17.52 -1.18
N LYS A 72 -23.95 16.75 -1.42
CA LYS A 72 -24.77 16.91 -2.61
C LYS A 72 -25.45 18.27 -2.44
N ASP A 73 -24.86 19.32 -3.00
CA ASP A 73 -25.55 20.57 -3.27
C ASP A 73 -26.51 20.32 -4.45
N GLU A 74 -27.72 19.89 -4.08
CA GLU A 74 -28.94 20.02 -4.89
C GLU A 74 -29.31 21.49 -5.14
#